data_AF-A0A7T2ZMV3-F1
#
_entry.id   AF-A0A7T2ZMV3-F1
#
_cell.length_a   1.000
_cell.length_b   1.000
_cell.length_c   1.000
_cell.angle_alpha   90.00
_cell.angle_beta   90.00
_cell.angle_gamma   90.00
#
_symmetry.space_group_name_H-M   'P 1'
#
loop_
_entity.id
_entity.type
_entity.pdbx_description
1 polymer ?
#
loop_
_entity_poly.entity_id
_entity_poly.type
_entity_poly.pdbx_seq_one_letter_code
_entity_poly.pdbx_strand_id
1 'polypeptide(L)'
;MLYYKTIWNHTNDYDPIIMYSAIDEERYEMKRLDIFRDGHVAYFDTRTPMELNEDPYPSDFDAINATDEFDVSEISSIDFENILKMYDTNALIEDYFSKL
;
A
#
# COMPACT_ATOMS: atom_id res chain seq x y z
N MET A 1 -0.99 12.72 8.75
CA MET A 1 -0.98 11.54 7.86
C MET A 1 -2.39 10.98 7.76
N LEU A 2 -2.76 10.59 6.54
CA LEU A 2 -3.98 9.85 6.22
C LEU A 2 -3.61 8.41 5.89
N TYR A 3 -4.53 7.47 6.08
CA TYR A 3 -4.26 6.05 5.88
C TYR A 3 -5.38 5.43 5.07
N TYR A 4 -5.02 4.68 4.04
CA TYR A 4 -5.98 4.08 3.13
C TYR A 4 -5.77 2.59 3.03
N LYS A 5 -6.87 1.87 2.89
CA LYS A 5 -6.92 0.52 2.38
C LYS A 5 -7.48 0.58 0.95
N THR A 6 -6.73 0.03 0.01
CA THR A 6 -7.15 -0.14 -1.38
C THR A 6 -7.28 -1.62 -1.67
N ILE A 7 -8.43 -2.04 -2.16
CA ILE A 7 -8.64 -3.35 -2.78
C ILE A 7 -8.54 -3.13 -4.28
N TRP A 8 -7.66 -3.88 -4.95
CA TRP A 8 -7.54 -3.84 -6.41
C TRP A 8 -8.16 -5.12 -7.00
N ASN A 9 -9.27 -4.94 -7.71
CA ASN A 9 -10.04 -6.03 -8.29
C ASN A 9 -9.50 -6.41 -9.67
N HIS A 10 -8.52 -7.30 -9.69
CA HIS A 10 -7.97 -7.89 -10.91
C HIS A 10 -7.74 -9.39 -10.75
N THR A 11 -7.27 -10.04 -11.82
CA THR A 11 -6.89 -11.48 -11.82
C THR A 11 -5.40 -11.71 -12.08
N ASN A 12 -4.60 -10.65 -12.26
CA ASN A 12 -3.14 -10.75 -12.38
C ASN A 12 -2.51 -11.23 -11.05
N ASP A 13 -1.70 -12.29 -11.07
CA ASP A 13 -1.04 -12.84 -9.88
C ASP A 13 0.23 -12.06 -9.47
N TYR A 14 0.74 -11.19 -10.34
CA TYR A 14 1.95 -10.41 -10.08
C TYR A 14 1.68 -9.05 -9.45
N ASP A 15 0.41 -8.64 -9.35
CA ASP A 15 0.00 -7.36 -8.75
C ASP A 15 -0.65 -7.61 -7.38
N PRO A 16 -0.57 -6.65 -6.44
CA PRO A 16 -1.19 -6.78 -5.13
C PRO A 16 -2.71 -6.66 -5.22
N ILE A 17 -3.40 -7.46 -4.42
CA ILE A 17 -4.86 -7.42 -4.31
C ILE A 17 -5.34 -6.48 -3.19
N ILE A 18 -4.48 -6.22 -2.20
CA ILE A 18 -4.74 -5.27 -1.12
C ILE A 18 -3.48 -4.45 -0.90
N MET A 19 -3.65 -3.13 -0.83
CA MET A 19 -2.59 -2.17 -0.54
C MET A 19 -3.00 -1.35 0.68
N TYR A 20 -2.10 -1.20 1.64
CA TYR A 20 -2.27 -0.29 2.77
C TYR A 20 -1.25 0.82 2.66
N SER A 21 -1.72 2.06 2.53
CA SER A 21 -0.87 3.22 2.26
C SER A 21 -0.96 4.25 3.38
N ALA A 22 0.20 4.77 3.82
CA ALA A 22 0.27 5.94 4.71
C ALA A 22 0.67 7.17 3.88
N ILE A 23 -0.18 8.20 3.90
CA ILE A 23 -0.06 9.39 3.05
C ILE A 23 0.25 10.61 3.93
N ASP A 24 1.22 11.43 3.52
CA ASP A 24 1.58 12.65 4.22
C ASP A 24 0.62 13.83 3.95
N GLU A 25 0.97 15.01 4.46
CA GLU A 25 0.17 16.24 4.29
C GLU A 25 0.25 16.80 2.87
N GLU A 26 1.32 16.49 2.13
CA GLU A 26 1.51 16.87 0.73
C GLU A 26 0.91 15.84 -0.24
N ARG A 27 0.21 14.83 0.30
CA ARG A 27 -0.45 13.73 -0.43
C ARG A 27 0.52 12.70 -0.99
N TYR A 28 1.78 12.66 -0.59
CA TYR A 28 2.71 11.62 -1.03
C TYR A 28 2.66 10.38 -0.15
N GLU A 29 2.86 9.22 -0.76
CA GLU A 29 2.93 7.95 -0.06
C GLU A 29 4.26 7.84 0.68
N MET A 30 4.20 7.54 1.98
CA MET A 30 5.35 7.43 2.87
C MET A 30 5.68 5.99 3.24
N LYS A 31 4.66 5.13 3.23
CA LYS A 31 4.74 3.69 3.49
C LYS A 31 3.65 2.99 2.71
N ARG A 32 3.96 1.80 2.21
CA ARG A 32 2.99 0.90 1.58
C ARG A 32 3.22 -0.56 1.99
N LEU A 33 2.16 -1.26 2.34
CA LEU A 33 2.15 -2.71 2.52
C LEU A 33 1.24 -3.34 1.46
N ASP A 34 1.83 -4.19 0.64
CA ASP A 34 1.19 -4.84 -0.50
C ASP A 34 0.98 -6.31 -0.20
N ILE A 35 -0.26 -6.80 -0.33
CA ILE A 35 -0.62 -8.21 -0.13
C ILE A 35 -1.04 -8.80 -1.47
N PHE A 36 -0.39 -9.89 -1.86
CA PHE A 36 -0.59 -10.58 -3.12
C PHE A 36 -1.53 -11.78 -2.96
N ARG A 37 -2.08 -12.27 -4.08
CA ARG A 37 -3.09 -13.34 -4.08
C ARG A 37 -2.59 -14.67 -3.52
N ASP A 38 -1.29 -14.94 -3.67
CA ASP A 38 -0.63 -16.13 -3.12
C ASP A 38 -0.28 -15.99 -1.62
N GLY A 39 -0.58 -14.84 -1.02
CA GLY A 39 -0.26 -14.52 0.37
C GLY A 39 1.15 -13.94 0.58
N HIS A 40 1.93 -13.74 -0.49
CA HIS A 40 3.15 -12.95 -0.43
C HIS A 40 2.82 -11.52 0.04
N VAL A 41 3.77 -10.90 0.73
CA VAL A 41 3.64 -9.53 1.23
C VAL A 41 4.91 -8.76 0.91
N ALA A 42 4.77 -7.57 0.36
CA ALA A 42 5.86 -6.62 0.17
C ALA A 42 5.61 -5.38 1.05
N TYR A 43 6.69 -4.78 1.53
CA TYR A 43 6.63 -3.55 2.30
C TYR A 43 7.65 -2.54 1.78
N PHE A 44 7.18 -1.31 1.62
CA PHE A 44 7.96 -0.20 1.08
C PHE A 44 7.84 1.01 2.00
N ASP A 45 8.93 1.75 2.15
CA ASP A 45 8.94 3.04 2.83
C ASP A 45 10.01 3.96 2.23
N THR A 46 10.35 5.04 2.92
CA THR A 46 11.33 6.04 2.45
C THR A 46 12.72 5.47 2.16
N ARG A 47 13.03 4.23 2.59
CA ARG A 47 14.24 3.50 2.18
C ARG A 47 14.17 2.96 0.76
N THR A 48 12.97 2.70 0.24
CA THR A 48 12.68 2.19 -1.12
C THR A 48 11.85 3.21 -1.91
N PRO A 49 12.35 4.45 -2.12
CA PRO A 49 11.53 5.55 -2.64
C PRO A 49 11.04 5.33 -4.08
N MET A 50 11.72 4.46 -4.85
CA MET A 50 11.33 4.14 -6.24
C MET A 50 10.11 3.21 -6.33
N GLU A 51 9.73 2.57 -5.22
CA GLU A 51 8.56 1.67 -5.17
C GLU A 51 7.29 2.40 -4.69
N LEU A 52 7.45 3.54 -4.02
CA LEU A 52 6.35 4.40 -3.60
C LEU A 52 5.83 5.21 -4.80
N ASN A 53 4.58 5.66 -4.73
CA ASN A 53 4.00 6.46 -5.80
C ASN A 53 4.78 7.76 -6.04
N GLU A 54 5.14 8.01 -7.31
CA GLU A 54 5.81 9.25 -7.74
C GLU A 54 4.86 10.46 -7.75
N ASP A 55 3.57 10.21 -7.94
CA ASP A 55 2.52 11.23 -7.97
C ASP A 55 1.76 11.34 -6.64
N PRO A 56 1.21 12.52 -6.32
CA PRO A 56 0.32 12.69 -5.19
C PRO A 56 -0.86 11.71 -5.23
N TYR A 57 -1.16 11.10 -4.09
CA TYR A 57 -2.26 10.17 -3.92
C TYR A 57 -3.60 10.85 -4.28
N PRO A 58 -4.56 10.17 -4.93
CA PRO A 58 -5.84 10.75 -5.34
C PRO A 58 -6.74 11.12 -4.16
N SER A 59 -7.29 12.34 -4.11
CA SER A 59 -8.15 12.79 -3.00
C SER A 59 -9.65 12.56 -3.21
N ASP A 60 -10.06 12.24 -4.44
CA ASP A 60 -11.45 11.92 -4.80
C ASP A 60 -11.53 10.43 -5.15
N PHE A 61 -12.10 9.66 -4.23
CA PHE A 61 -12.26 8.21 -4.39
C PHE A 61 -13.62 7.81 -4.95
N ASP A 62 -14.60 8.72 -5.02
CA ASP A 62 -15.94 8.35 -5.51
C ASP A 62 -15.87 7.93 -6.99
N ALA A 63 -15.11 8.68 -7.80
CA ALA A 63 -14.90 8.35 -9.21
C ALA A 63 -14.06 7.07 -9.39
N ILE A 64 -13.10 6.83 -8.49
CA ILE A 64 -12.23 5.63 -8.51
C ILE A 64 -13.05 4.39 -8.14
N ASN A 65 -13.82 4.46 -7.06
CA ASN A 65 -14.64 3.36 -6.55
C ASN A 65 -15.80 3.04 -7.50
N ALA A 66 -16.21 3.98 -8.36
CA ALA A 66 -17.26 3.76 -9.36
C ALA A 66 -16.82 2.90 -10.56
N THR A 67 -15.53 2.58 -10.73
CA THR A 67 -15.04 1.78 -11.86
C THR A 67 -15.12 0.27 -11.62
N ASP A 68 -15.42 -0.16 -10.39
CA ASP A 68 -15.29 -1.54 -9.88
C ASP A 68 -13.86 -2.12 -9.91
N GLU A 69 -12.89 -1.41 -10.49
CA GLU A 69 -11.48 -1.83 -10.52
C GLU A 69 -10.82 -1.65 -9.15
N PHE A 70 -11.17 -0.59 -8.43
CA PHE A 70 -10.62 -0.29 -7.11
C PHE A 70 -11.74 -0.07 -6.08
N ASP A 71 -11.47 -0.43 -4.83
CA ASP A 71 -12.25 0.00 -3.67
C ASP A 71 -11.28 0.59 -2.64
N VAL A 72 -11.29 1.92 -2.54
CA VAL A 72 -10.46 2.70 -1.63
C VAL A 72 -11.30 3.19 -0.46
N SER A 73 -10.81 2.91 0.75
CA SER A 73 -11.44 3.34 2.01
C SER A 73 -10.39 3.89 2.97
N GLU A 74 -10.75 4.96 3.70
CA GLU A 74 -9.92 5.48 4.78
C GLU A 74 -9.96 4.53 5.99
N ILE A 75 -8.81 4.29 6.60
CA ILE A 75 -8.67 3.52 7.83
C ILE A 75 -8.02 4.39 8.91
N SER A 76 -8.17 3.99 10.18
CA SER A 76 -7.50 4.71 11.26
C SER A 76 -5.99 4.44 11.25
N SER A 77 -5.22 5.37 11.80
CA SER A 77 -3.79 5.16 12.06
C SER A 77 -3.54 3.94 12.95
N ILE A 78 -4.45 3.68 13.90
CA ILE A 78 -4.37 2.53 14.81
C ILE A 78 -4.51 1.22 14.03
N ASP A 79 -5.45 1.15 13.09
CA ASP A 79 -5.65 -0.04 12.26
C ASP A 79 -4.43 -0.29 11.37
N PHE A 80 -3.92 0.76 10.71
CA PHE A 80 -2.72 0.68 9.88
C PHE A 80 -1.52 0.15 10.67
N GLU A 81 -1.24 0.73 11.84
CA GLU A 81 -0.12 0.30 12.68
C GLU A 81 -0.31 -1.10 13.25
N ASN A 82 -1.55 -1.52 13.54
CA ASN A 82 -1.83 -2.90 13.96
C ASN A 82 -1.58 -3.90 12.83
N ILE A 83 -1.95 -3.56 11.60
CA ILE A 83 -1.67 -4.37 10.41
C ILE A 83 -0.16 -4.48 10.20
N LEU A 84 0.58 -3.37 10.24
CA LEU A 84 2.05 -3.43 10.08
C LEU A 84 2.72 -4.32 11.11
N LYS A 85 2.26 -4.32 12.36
CA LYS A 85 2.79 -5.20 13.43
C LYS A 85 2.55 -6.69 13.20
N MET A 86 1.68 -7.07 12.26
CA MET A 86 1.51 -8.47 11.86
C MET A 86 2.68 -8.99 11.02
N TYR A 87 3.55 -8.09 10.53
CA TYR A 87 4.65 -8.40 9.63
C TYR A 87 5.98 -7.89 10.18
N ASP A 88 7.07 -8.59 9.86
CA ASP A 88 8.42 -8.09 10.10
C ASP A 88 8.84 -7.18 8.94
N THR A 89 8.47 -5.90 9.04
CA THR A 89 8.70 -4.90 7.98
C THR A 89 10.17 -4.65 7.69
N ASN A 90 11.08 -4.91 8.65
CA ASN A 90 12.51 -4.82 8.38
C ASN A 90 12.99 -6.00 7.54
N ALA A 91 12.57 -7.22 7.87
CA ALA A 91 12.90 -8.39 7.06
C ALA A 91 12.37 -8.28 5.63
N LEU A 92 11.18 -7.71 5.43
CA LEU A 92 10.60 -7.48 4.10
C LEU A 92 11.44 -6.50 3.26
N ILE A 93 11.93 -5.42 3.86
CA ILE A 93 12.80 -4.47 3.16
C ILE A 93 14.18 -5.07 2.87
N GLU A 94 14.75 -5.83 3.81
CA GLU A 94 16.01 -6.54 3.59
C GLU A 94 15.90 -7.55 2.44
N ASP A 95 14.79 -8.30 2.38
CA ASP A 95 14.50 -9.23 1.28
C ASP A 95 14.40 -8.50 -0.06
N TYR A 96 13.70 -7.35 -0.12
CA TYR A 96 13.66 -6.51 -1.33
C TYR A 96 15.06 -6.13 -1.81
N PHE A 97 15.92 -5.59 -0.93
CA PHE A 97 17.27 -5.20 -1.30
C PHE A 97 18.17 -6.37 -1.71
N SER A 98 17.91 -7.58 -1.20
CA SER A 98 18.68 -8.77 -1.57
C SER A 98 18.41 -9.27 -3.00
N LYS A 99 17.30 -8.81 -3.61
CA LYS A 99 16.82 -9.21 -4.94
C LYS A 99 17.16 -8.20 -6.04
N LEU A 100 17.74 -7.04 -5.70
CA LEU A 100 18.26 -6.04 -6.64
C LEU A 100 19.63 -6.46 -7.20
#